data_AF-A0A2X2IZT6-F1
#
_entry.id   AF-A0A2X2IZT6-F1
#
_cell.length_a   1.000
_cell.length_b   1.000
_cell.length_c   1.000
_cell.angle_alpha   90.00
_cell.angle_beta   90.00
_cell.angle_gamma   90.00
#
_symmetry.space_group_name_H-M   'P 1'
#
loop_
_entity.id
_entity.type
_entity.pdbx_description
1 polymer ?
#
loop_
_entity_poly.entity_id
_entity_poly.type
_entity_poly.pdbx_seq_one_letter_code
_entity_poly.pdbx_strand_id
1 'polypeptide(L)' 'MGTKSHDIFTLPLCREHHNELHADPLAFEEKHGSQVDLIFRFLDHAFATGVLG' A
#
# COMPACT_ATOMS: atom_id res chain seq x y z
N MET A 1 4.10 2.94 -23.20
CA MET A 1 2.64 2.72 -23.13
C MET A 1 2.29 2.50 -21.67
N GLY A 2 1.52 3.40 -21.06
CA GLY A 2 1.10 3.27 -19.66
C GLY A 2 -0.05 2.29 -19.55
N THR A 3 0.25 1.03 -19.27
CA THR A 3 -0.77 0.05 -18.88
C THR A 3 -1.14 0.27 -17.43
N LYS A 4 -2.41 0.05 -17.07
CA LYS A 4 -2.86 0.07 -15.67
C LYS A 4 -2.03 -0.96 -14.87
N SER A 5 -1.47 -0.52 -13.74
CA SER A 5 -0.81 -1.41 -12.79
C SER A 5 -1.79 -2.46 -12.25
N HIS A 6 -1.29 -3.65 -11.96
CA HIS A 6 -2.11 -4.71 -11.36
C HIS A 6 -2.62 -4.28 -9.98
N ASP A 7 -3.88 -4.61 -9.65
CA ASP A 7 -4.52 -4.16 -8.40
C ASP A 7 -3.86 -4.73 -7.14
N ILE A 8 -3.09 -5.82 -7.26
CA ILE A 8 -2.28 -6.40 -6.18
C ILE A 8 -1.24 -5.43 -5.61
N PHE A 9 -0.85 -4.39 -6.35
CA PHE A 9 0.09 -3.37 -5.89
C PHE A 9 -0.61 -2.18 -5.22
N THR A 10 -1.91 -2.28 -4.97
CA THR A 10 -2.68 -1.24 -4.25
C THR A 10 -2.46 -1.39 -2.75
N LEU A 11 -2.18 -0.28 -2.07
CA LEU A 11 -2.11 -0.26 -0.61
C LEU A 11 -3.54 -0.21 -0.01
N PRO A 12 -3.96 -1.20 0.79
CA PRO A 12 -5.28 -1.22 1.41
C PRO A 12 -5.32 -0.26 2.62
N LEU A 13 -5.42 1.03 2.35
CA LEU A 13 -5.49 2.09 3.35
C LEU A 13 -6.94 2.44 3.70
N CYS A 14 -7.20 2.80 4.95
CA CYS A 14 -8.46 3.45 5.29
C CYS A 14 -8.52 4.86 4.66
N ARG A 15 -9.73 5.44 4.55
CA ARG A 15 -9.94 6.73 3.88
C ARG A 15 -8.99 7.84 4.39
N GLU A 16 -8.75 7.91 5.69
CA GLU A 16 -7.89 8.93 6.29
C GLU A 16 -6.45 8.80 5.79
N HIS A 17 -5.82 7.64 5.97
CA HIS A 17 -4.46 7.38 5.51
C HIS A 17 -4.33 7.44 3.97
N HIS A 18 -5.36 7.03 3.24
CA HIS A 18 -5.40 7.18 1.79
C HIS A 18 -5.35 8.65 1.36
N ASN A 19 -6.09 9.51 2.07
CA ASN A 19 -6.05 10.96 1.84
C ASN A 19 -4.70 11.56 2.25
N GLU A 20 -4.09 11.10 3.36
CA GLU A 20 -2.74 11.53 3.77
C GLU A 20 -1.71 11.21 2.66
N LEU A 21 -1.71 9.98 2.15
CA LEU A 21 -0.83 9.56 1.06
C LEU A 21 -1.04 10.39 -0.22
N HIS A 22 -2.29 10.73 -0.53
CA HIS A 22 -2.60 11.59 -1.68
C HIS A 22 -2.21 13.05 -1.48
N ALA A 23 -2.23 13.55 -0.24
CA ALA A 23 -1.90 14.93 0.08
C ALA A 23 -0.39 15.17 0.03
N ASP A 24 0.40 14.28 0.64
CA ASP A 24 1.86 14.35 0.65
C ASP A 24 2.49 12.95 0.80
N PRO A 25 2.95 12.33 -0.30
CA PRO A 25 3.60 11.02 -0.25
C PRO A 25 4.88 11.00 0.57
N LEU A 26 5.67 12.08 0.58
CA LEU A 26 6.94 12.11 1.32
C LEU A 26 6.68 12.14 2.82
N ALA A 27 5.80 13.04 3.27
CA ALA A 27 5.42 13.11 4.69
C ALA A 27 4.74 11.81 5.16
N PHE A 28 3.91 11.19 4.31
CA PHE A 28 3.33 9.88 4.60
C PHE A 28 4.41 8.81 4.78
N GLU A 29 5.37 8.72 3.85
CA GLU A 29 6.45 7.74 3.92
C GLU A 29 7.40 7.97 5.10
N GLU A 30 7.68 9.23 5.48
CA GLU A 30 8.42 9.56 6.69
C GLU A 30 7.73 9.07 7.97
N LYS A 31 6.39 9.15 8.01
CA LYS A 31 5.57 8.75 9.16
C LYS A 31 5.30 7.24 9.22
N HIS A 32 5.07 6.60 8.08
CA HIS A 32 4.56 5.21 7.99
C HIS A 32 5.55 4.20 7.40
N GLY A 33 6.65 4.66 6.82
CA GLY A 33 7.59 3.87 6.03
C GLY A 33 7.27 3.91 4.54
N SER A 34 8.21 3.41 3.71
CA SER A 34 8.06 3.46 2.26
C SER A 34 6.82 2.69 1.78
N GLN A 35 6.19 3.13 0.69
CA GLN A 35 5.07 2.40 0.09
C GLN A 35 5.46 0.97 -0.33
N VAL A 36 6.74 0.75 -0.70
CA VAL A 36 7.28 -0.57 -1.06
C VAL A 36 7.32 -1.50 0.16
N ASP A 37 7.77 -1.01 1.32
CA ASP A 37 7.78 -1.81 2.54
C ASP A 37 6.36 -2.10 3.03
N LEU A 38 5.47 -1.13 2.90
CA LEU A 38 4.06 -1.30 3.25
C LEU A 38 3.38 -2.36 2.37
N ILE A 39 3.60 -2.37 1.05
CA ILE A 39 2.98 -3.40 0.20
C ILE A 39 3.49 -4.80 0.57
N PHE A 40 4.78 -4.97 0.87
CA PHE A 40 5.30 -6.26 1.34
C PHE A 40 4.65 -6.72 2.65
N ARG A 41 4.45 -5.81 3.61
CA ARG A 41 3.75 -6.12 4.87
C ARG A 41 2.29 -6.54 4.64
N PHE A 42 1.58 -5.87 3.73
CA PHE A 42 0.22 -6.24 3.41
C PHE A 42 0.13 -7.58 2.67
N LEU A 43 1.04 -7.84 1.73
CA LEU A 43 1.10 -9.13 1.04
C LEU A 43 1.42 -10.26 2.01
N ASP A 44 2.42 -10.10 2.88
CA ASP A 44 2.76 -11.07 3.93
C ASP A 44 1.56 -11.40 4.83
N HIS A 45 0.84 -10.37 5.29
CA HIS A 45 -0.38 -10.56 6.07
C HIS A 45 -1.48 -11.30 5.28
N ALA A 46 -1.68 -10.96 4.00
CA ALA A 46 -2.68 -11.60 3.16
C ALA A 46 -2.37 -13.08 2.90
N PHE A 47 -1.09 -13.45 2.74
CA PHE A 47 -0.66 -14.85 2.67
C PHE A 47 -0.81 -15.56 4.02
N ALA A 48 -0.36 -14.94 5.11
CA ALA A 48 -0.44 -15.52 6.44
C ALA A 48 -1.89 -15.78 6.91
N THR A 49 -2.85 -15.00 6.41
CA THR A 49 -4.28 -15.17 6.70
C THR A 49 -5.04 -16.00 5.67
N GLY A 50 -4.37 -16.45 4.59
CA GLY A 50 -4.98 -17.27 3.55
C GLY A 50 -5.92 -16.53 2.60
N VAL A 51 -5.88 -15.20 2.57
CA VAL A 51 -6.60 -14.38 1.57
C VAL A 51 -5.98 -14.58 0.18
N LEU A 52 -4.65 -14.73 0.14
CA LEU A 52 -3.88 -15.09 -1.04
C LEU A 52 -3.23 -16.45 -0.78
N GLY A 53 -3.39 -17.41 -1.70
CA GLY A 53 -2.90 -18.78 -1.55
C GLY A 53 -3.53 -19.74 -2.55
#